data_AF-A0A2G1QLA8-F1
#
_entry.id   AF-A0A2G1QLA8-F1
#
_cell.length_a   1.000
_cell.length_b   1.000
_cell.length_c   1.000
_cell.angle_alpha   90.00
_cell.angle_beta   90.00
_cell.angle_gamma   90.00
#
_symmetry.space_group_name_H-M   'P 1'
#
loop_
_entity.id
_entity.type
_entity.pdbx_description
1 polymer ?
#
loop_
_entity_poly.entity_id
_entity_poly.type
_entity_poly.pdbx_seq_one_letter_code
_entity_poly.pdbx_strand_id
1 'polypeptide(L)'
;MFATLFHAAQTFAGDGDPVAGERLFGLCKGCHEIGEGARNKVGPHLDGIIGRKAGGVEGFTYSRAMRQAGQAGLVWDAANLSTYLHKPRDFIAGNRMSFRGLAGETERADLVAYLAATGGAAPADDLERRDAVIVTGFAKIVLDMEGDRDYGEYLAGECVTCHQASGHADGIPSIVGVPRAYFVKALFEYKSNIRTNEVMKLRVANLANEDIAALAAYFSSLEPE
;
A
#
# COMPACT_ATOMS: atom_id res chain seq x y z
N MET A 1 -7.79 38.14 16.92
CA MET A 1 -6.71 37.30 17.47
C MET A 1 -7.21 35.87 17.56
N PHE A 2 -6.99 35.04 16.54
CA PHE A 2 -7.25 33.61 16.61
C PHE A 2 -5.93 32.91 16.30
N ALA A 3 -5.34 32.31 17.34
CA ALA A 3 -4.13 31.52 17.24
C ALA A 3 -4.49 30.16 16.63
N THR A 4 -4.03 29.91 15.41
CA THR A 4 -4.22 28.63 14.74
C THR A 4 -3.15 27.66 15.25
N LEU A 5 -3.55 26.75 16.12
CA LEU A 5 -2.78 25.57 16.51
C LEU A 5 -2.60 24.69 15.27
N PHE A 6 -1.36 24.57 14.78
CA PHE A 6 -0.99 23.56 13.80
C PHE A 6 -1.04 22.17 14.47
N HIS A 7 -2.01 21.34 14.08
CA HIS A 7 -1.92 19.91 14.28
C HIS A 7 -0.99 19.37 13.20
N ALA A 8 0.23 18.98 13.59
CA ALA A 8 1.11 18.21 12.73
C ALA A 8 0.44 16.85 12.45
N ALA A 9 0.13 16.58 11.19
CA ALA A 9 -0.21 15.24 10.73
C ALA A 9 1.05 14.38 10.88
N GLN A 10 0.99 13.39 11.77
CA GLN A 10 2.07 12.43 11.98
C GLN A 10 2.20 11.57 10.71
N THR A 11 3.34 11.69 10.04
CA THR A 11 3.78 10.73 9.02
C THR A 11 4.07 9.40 9.70
N PHE A 12 3.25 8.37 9.42
CA PHE A 12 3.58 7.00 9.82
C PHE A 12 4.68 6.46 8.90
N ALA A 13 5.93 6.77 9.23
CA ALA A 13 7.07 5.95 8.87
C ALA A 13 7.10 4.74 9.83
N GLY A 14 7.26 3.54 9.28
CA GLY A 14 7.44 2.32 10.04
C GLY A 14 8.31 1.35 9.25
N ASP A 15 9.61 1.64 9.22
CA ASP A 15 10.70 0.93 8.51
C ASP A 15 11.02 -0.46 9.14
N GLY A 16 10.05 -1.38 9.21
CA GLY A 16 10.35 -2.77 9.58
C GLY A 16 11.07 -3.52 8.46
N ASP A 17 12.00 -4.42 8.79
CA ASP A 17 12.66 -5.33 7.84
C ASP A 17 11.79 -6.58 7.60
N PRO A 18 11.16 -6.75 6.42
CA PRO A 18 10.32 -7.92 6.14
C PRO A 18 11.13 -9.23 6.07
N VAL A 19 12.43 -9.20 5.80
CA VAL A 19 13.31 -10.38 5.79
C VAL A 19 13.59 -10.83 7.23
N ALA A 20 13.78 -9.89 8.16
CA ALA A 20 13.82 -10.20 9.59
C ALA A 20 12.45 -10.70 10.10
N GLY A 21 11.36 -10.07 9.64
CA GLY A 21 9.98 -10.44 9.95
C GLY A 21 9.61 -11.86 9.54
N GLU A 22 10.07 -12.33 8.38
CA GLU A 22 9.86 -13.70 7.93
C GLU A 22 10.42 -14.73 8.91
N ARG A 23 11.59 -14.45 9.50
CA ARG A 23 12.21 -15.31 10.51
C ARG A 23 11.36 -15.34 11.77
N LEU A 24 10.86 -14.19 12.20
CA LEU A 24 9.98 -14.06 13.37
C LEU A 24 8.63 -14.76 13.16
N PHE A 25 8.15 -14.86 11.91
CA PHE A 25 6.93 -15.58 11.59
C PHE A 25 7.00 -17.08 11.96
N GLY A 26 8.20 -17.64 12.18
CA GLY A 26 8.37 -18.97 12.78
C GLY A 26 7.59 -19.17 14.10
N LEU A 27 7.39 -18.10 14.88
CA LEU A 27 6.57 -18.12 16.11
C LEU A 27 5.07 -18.34 15.83
N CYS A 28 4.62 -18.05 14.61
CA CYS A 28 3.22 -18.04 14.21
C CYS A 28 2.84 -19.27 13.38
N LYS A 29 3.78 -19.83 12.60
CA LYS A 29 3.58 -20.94 11.63
C LYS A 29 2.91 -22.20 12.22
N GLY A 30 3.07 -22.43 13.52
CA GLY A 30 2.41 -23.55 14.20
C GLY A 30 0.88 -23.42 14.24
N CYS A 31 0.37 -22.19 14.34
CA CYS A 31 -1.06 -21.91 14.46
C CYS A 31 -1.67 -21.26 13.23
N HIS A 32 -0.88 -20.57 12.41
CA HIS A 32 -1.35 -19.75 11.30
C HIS A 32 -0.65 -20.13 9.99
N GLU A 33 -1.37 -19.97 8.88
CA GLU A 33 -0.82 -19.99 7.52
C GLU A 33 -0.91 -18.59 6.91
N ILE A 34 -0.03 -18.31 5.94
CA ILE A 34 0.00 -17.08 5.15
C ILE A 34 0.45 -17.42 3.73
N GLY A 35 -0.03 -16.66 2.74
CA GLY A 35 0.27 -16.86 1.33
C GLY A 35 -0.88 -17.52 0.56
N GLU A 36 -0.64 -17.78 -0.71
CA GLU A 36 -1.65 -18.32 -1.62
C GLU A 36 -2.20 -19.68 -1.12
N GLY A 37 -3.53 -19.78 -1.01
CA GLY A 37 -4.20 -21.00 -0.55
C GLY A 37 -4.06 -21.29 0.95
N ALA A 38 -3.65 -20.31 1.76
CA ALA A 38 -3.57 -20.44 3.21
C ALA A 38 -4.93 -20.81 3.84
N ARG A 39 -4.89 -21.73 4.81
CA ARG A 39 -6.08 -22.26 5.47
C ARG A 39 -6.15 -21.83 6.93
N ASN A 40 -7.38 -21.84 7.45
CA ASN A 40 -7.62 -21.76 8.89
C ASN A 40 -7.09 -23.03 9.59
N LYS A 41 -6.31 -22.84 10.65
CA LYS A 41 -5.77 -23.90 11.52
C LYS A 41 -6.22 -23.67 12.97
N VAL A 42 -5.30 -23.75 13.93
CA VAL A 42 -5.53 -23.35 15.33
C VAL A 42 -5.90 -21.87 15.40
N GLY A 43 -5.29 -21.05 14.55
CA GLY A 43 -5.67 -19.66 14.29
C GLY A 43 -6.18 -19.47 12.85
N PRO A 44 -6.80 -18.32 12.56
CA PRO A 44 -7.22 -17.98 11.20
C PRO A 44 -6.01 -17.76 10.30
N HIS A 45 -6.20 -17.89 8.98
CA HIS A 45 -5.18 -17.50 8.01
C HIS A 45 -4.85 -16.00 8.11
N LEU A 46 -3.61 -15.62 7.77
CA LEU A 46 -3.06 -14.27 7.96
C LEU A 46 -2.82 -13.52 6.65
N ASP A 47 -3.10 -14.13 5.50
CA ASP A 47 -3.27 -13.39 4.26
C ASP A 47 -4.40 -12.34 4.41
N GLY A 48 -4.23 -11.20 3.76
CA GLY A 48 -5.16 -10.11 3.81
C GLY A 48 -5.10 -9.31 5.10
N ILE A 49 -4.22 -9.60 6.07
CA ILE A 49 -4.45 -9.12 7.45
C ILE A 49 -4.47 -7.60 7.56
N ILE A 50 -3.64 -6.87 6.81
CA ILE A 50 -3.62 -5.41 6.88
C ILE A 50 -4.90 -4.83 6.24
N GLY A 51 -5.59 -3.98 7.01
CA GLY A 51 -6.91 -3.44 6.67
C GLY A 51 -8.07 -4.41 6.92
N ARG A 52 -7.82 -5.63 7.39
CA ARG A 52 -8.89 -6.59 7.70
C ARG A 52 -9.54 -6.26 9.03
N LYS A 53 -10.86 -6.36 9.07
CA LYS A 53 -11.63 -6.30 10.32
C LYS A 53 -11.22 -7.43 11.26
N ALA A 54 -11.02 -7.11 12.54
CA ALA A 54 -10.75 -8.11 13.56
C ALA A 54 -11.89 -9.13 13.67
N GLY A 55 -11.55 -10.42 13.79
CA GLY A 55 -12.58 -11.48 13.86
C GLY A 55 -13.38 -11.70 12.58
N GLY A 56 -12.88 -11.25 11.41
CA GLY A 56 -13.62 -11.22 10.15
C GLY A 56 -13.34 -12.36 9.16
N VAL A 57 -12.44 -13.31 9.47
CA VAL A 57 -12.18 -14.44 8.56
C VAL A 57 -13.33 -15.43 8.57
N GLU A 58 -13.88 -15.71 7.39
CA GLU A 58 -14.93 -16.69 7.21
C GLU A 58 -14.46 -18.11 7.55
N GLY A 59 -15.36 -18.93 8.09
CA GLY A 59 -15.07 -20.31 8.47
C GLY A 59 -14.18 -20.48 9.71
N PHE A 60 -13.66 -19.41 10.33
CA PHE A 60 -12.91 -19.50 11.60
C PHE A 60 -13.78 -19.15 12.82
N THR A 61 -13.70 -19.97 13.88
CA THR A 61 -14.45 -19.73 15.12
C THR A 61 -13.67 -18.84 16.08
N TYR A 62 -13.92 -17.53 16.02
CA TYR A 62 -13.32 -16.56 16.92
C TYR A 62 -13.88 -16.59 18.35
N SER A 63 -13.07 -16.14 19.32
CA SER A 63 -13.55 -15.80 20.66
C SER A 63 -14.62 -14.71 20.62
N ARG A 64 -15.53 -14.70 21.60
CA ARG A 64 -16.53 -13.62 21.75
C ARG A 64 -15.89 -12.23 21.76
N ALA A 65 -14.80 -12.07 22.52
CA ALA A 65 -14.08 -10.80 22.65
C ALA A 65 -13.53 -10.30 21.30
N MET A 66 -12.84 -11.15 20.53
CA MET A 66 -12.32 -10.78 19.21
C MET A 66 -13.44 -10.36 18.23
N ARG A 67 -14.58 -11.06 18.24
CA ARG A 67 -15.74 -10.68 17.40
C ARG A 67 -16.31 -9.32 17.80
N GLN A 68 -16.45 -9.08 19.10
CA GLN A 68 -16.95 -7.81 19.62
C GLN A 68 -16.00 -6.65 19.30
N ALA A 69 -14.68 -6.86 19.42
CA ALA A 69 -13.68 -5.86 19.05
C ALA A 69 -13.81 -5.46 17.57
N GLY A 70 -13.95 -6.45 16.67
CA GLY A 70 -14.21 -6.18 15.26
C GLY A 70 -15.54 -5.43 15.03
N GLN A 71 -16.62 -5.83 15.69
CA GLN A 71 -17.92 -5.15 15.60
C GLN A 71 -17.86 -3.70 16.10
N ALA A 72 -17.03 -3.42 17.10
CA ALA A 72 -16.76 -2.08 17.60
C ALA A 72 -15.82 -1.25 16.71
N GLY A 73 -15.39 -1.80 15.56
CA GLY A 73 -14.60 -1.08 14.56
C GLY A 73 -13.10 -1.38 14.56
N LEU A 74 -12.62 -2.37 15.32
CA LEU A 74 -11.21 -2.73 15.28
C LEU A 74 -10.83 -3.29 13.90
N VAL A 75 -9.88 -2.62 13.26
CA VAL A 75 -9.26 -3.00 11.99
C VAL A 75 -7.78 -3.23 12.23
N TRP A 76 -7.21 -4.25 11.59
CA TRP A 76 -5.78 -4.54 11.65
C TRP A 76 -5.00 -3.60 10.73
N ASP A 77 -4.66 -2.41 11.20
CA ASP A 77 -3.55 -1.64 10.64
C ASP A 77 -2.22 -2.01 11.34
N ALA A 78 -1.12 -1.39 10.91
CA ALA A 78 0.21 -1.66 11.45
C ALA A 78 0.31 -1.36 12.96
N ALA A 79 -0.31 -0.27 13.42
CA ALA A 79 -0.25 0.17 14.82
C ALA A 79 -1.07 -0.75 15.73
N ASN A 80 -2.29 -1.08 15.31
CA ASN A 80 -3.18 -2.00 16.01
C ASN A 80 -2.62 -3.42 16.06
N LEU A 81 -2.05 -3.89 14.94
CA LEU A 81 -1.41 -5.20 14.89
C LEU A 81 -0.16 -5.27 15.76
N SER A 82 0.71 -4.26 15.71
CA SER A 82 1.88 -4.16 16.61
C SER A 82 1.46 -4.15 18.09
N THR A 83 0.48 -3.32 18.46
CA THR A 83 -0.01 -3.26 19.85
C THR A 83 -0.60 -4.60 20.30
N TYR A 84 -1.38 -5.27 19.44
CA TYR A 84 -1.91 -6.59 19.73
C TYR A 84 -0.80 -7.64 19.88
N LEU A 85 0.22 -7.62 19.02
CA LEU A 85 1.35 -8.56 19.08
C LEU A 85 2.21 -8.36 20.32
N HIS A 86 2.26 -7.16 20.91
CA HIS A 86 2.97 -6.92 22.16
C HIS A 86 2.39 -7.75 23.31
N LYS A 87 1.07 -7.70 23.52
CA LYS A 87 0.34 -8.44 24.55
C LYS A 87 -1.10 -8.72 24.13
N PRO A 88 -1.37 -9.83 23.43
CA PRO A 88 -2.70 -10.08 22.85
C PRO A 88 -3.83 -10.11 23.87
N ARG A 89 -3.62 -10.78 25.00
CA ARG A 89 -4.61 -10.95 26.08
C ARG A 89 -4.88 -9.67 26.85
N ASP A 90 -3.96 -8.73 26.83
CA ASP A 90 -4.15 -7.43 27.47
C ASP A 90 -4.85 -6.46 26.49
N PHE A 91 -4.50 -6.51 25.20
CA PHE A 91 -5.13 -5.70 24.16
C PHE A 91 -6.60 -6.08 23.92
N ILE A 92 -6.91 -7.39 23.88
CA ILE A 92 -8.29 -7.90 23.79
C ILE A 92 -8.50 -8.92 24.91
N ALA A 93 -9.04 -8.44 26.03
CA ALA A 93 -9.38 -9.28 27.18
C ALA A 93 -10.35 -10.40 26.76
N GLY A 94 -9.97 -11.65 27.01
CA GLY A 94 -10.77 -12.83 26.65
C GLY A 94 -10.60 -13.33 25.20
N ASN A 95 -9.61 -12.81 24.45
CA ASN A 95 -9.24 -13.45 23.18
C ASN A 95 -8.60 -14.84 23.43
N ARG A 96 -8.68 -15.72 22.42
CA ARG A 96 -8.22 -17.11 22.51
C ARG A 96 -6.80 -17.35 21.98
N MET A 97 -6.10 -16.33 21.48
CA MET A 97 -4.73 -16.48 21.02
C MET A 97 -3.82 -16.72 22.23
N SER A 98 -3.16 -17.87 22.27
CA SER A 98 -2.27 -18.28 23.37
C SER A 98 -0.85 -17.71 23.27
N PHE A 99 -0.63 -16.79 22.33
CA PHE A 99 0.65 -16.14 22.11
C PHE A 99 1.05 -15.29 23.33
N ARG A 100 2.28 -15.47 23.81
CA ARG A 100 2.80 -14.78 25.01
C ARG A 100 3.06 -13.29 24.78
N GLY A 101 3.10 -12.86 23.52
CA GLY A 101 3.45 -11.52 23.11
C GLY A 101 4.90 -11.41 22.65
N LEU A 102 5.19 -10.37 21.86
CA LEU A 102 6.50 -10.03 21.33
C LEU A 102 6.90 -8.65 21.88
N ALA A 103 7.76 -8.63 22.91
CA ALA A 103 8.06 -7.42 23.68
C ALA A 103 8.88 -6.37 22.90
N GLY A 104 9.79 -6.83 22.03
CA GLY A 104 10.64 -5.97 21.24
C GLY A 104 9.86 -5.21 20.17
N GLU A 105 10.03 -3.89 20.12
CA GLU A 105 9.30 -3.01 19.21
C GLU A 105 9.76 -3.17 17.76
N THR A 106 11.08 -3.27 17.55
CA THR A 106 11.67 -3.55 16.24
C THR A 106 11.19 -4.89 15.69
N GLU A 107 11.22 -5.94 16.50
CA GLU A 107 10.76 -7.26 16.07
C GLU A 107 9.26 -7.26 15.71
N ARG A 108 8.44 -6.48 16.41
CA ARG A 108 7.04 -6.30 16.01
C ARG A 108 6.92 -5.54 14.70
N ALA A 109 7.68 -4.47 14.51
CA ALA A 109 7.69 -3.72 13.26
C ALA A 109 8.10 -4.61 12.08
N ASP A 110 9.16 -5.41 12.23
CA ASP A 110 9.65 -6.36 11.23
C ASP A 110 8.58 -7.41 10.88
N LEU A 111 7.96 -8.03 11.91
CA LEU A 111 6.89 -9.01 11.70
C LEU A 111 5.67 -8.39 11.01
N VAL A 112 5.28 -7.17 11.39
CA VAL A 112 4.18 -6.45 10.73
C VAL A 112 4.52 -6.14 9.27
N ALA A 113 5.75 -5.71 8.97
CA ALA A 113 6.23 -5.49 7.61
C ALA A 113 6.17 -6.77 6.76
N TYR A 114 6.61 -7.90 7.31
CA TYR A 114 6.50 -9.20 6.64
C TYR A 114 5.04 -9.59 6.35
N LEU A 115 4.15 -9.45 7.32
CA LEU A 115 2.72 -9.78 7.16
C LEU A 115 2.03 -8.88 6.14
N ALA A 116 2.41 -7.59 6.08
CA ALA A 116 1.92 -6.64 5.09
C ALA A 116 2.37 -7.01 3.67
N ALA A 117 3.64 -7.40 3.49
CA ALA A 117 4.20 -7.78 2.20
C ALA A 117 3.70 -9.14 1.69
N THR A 118 3.54 -10.12 2.59
CA THR A 118 3.28 -11.52 2.22
C THR A 118 1.79 -11.87 2.21
N GLY A 119 0.98 -11.14 2.99
CA GLY A 119 -0.42 -11.47 3.16
C GLY A 119 -1.32 -11.05 2.00
N GLY A 120 -0.95 -10.05 1.21
CA GLY A 120 -1.95 -9.31 0.42
C GLY A 120 -2.92 -8.55 1.34
N ALA A 121 -3.76 -7.67 0.78
CA ALA A 121 -4.80 -6.94 1.51
C ALA A 121 -6.16 -7.65 1.38
N ALA A 122 -7.02 -7.52 2.40
CA ALA A 122 -8.36 -8.13 2.51
C ALA A 122 -9.29 -7.95 1.28
N PRO A 123 -10.33 -8.80 1.07
CA PRO A 123 -11.01 -8.95 -0.23
C PRO A 123 -11.82 -7.74 -0.73
N ALA A 124 -11.44 -7.34 -1.95
CA ALA A 124 -12.17 -6.90 -3.15
C ALA A 124 -13.16 -5.72 -3.15
N ASP A 125 -14.07 -5.50 -2.19
CA ASP A 125 -15.11 -4.45 -2.37
C ASP A 125 -14.64 -3.03 -1.91
N ASP A 126 -13.40 -2.97 -1.42
CA ASP A 126 -12.74 -1.74 -1.00
C ASP A 126 -11.39 -1.54 -1.68
N LEU A 127 -10.90 -2.47 -2.50
CA LEU A 127 -9.58 -2.34 -3.14
C LEU A 127 -9.63 -1.30 -4.26
N GLU A 128 -10.62 -1.32 -5.16
CA GLU A 128 -10.72 -0.27 -6.18
C GLU A 128 -10.94 1.13 -5.58
N ARG A 129 -11.69 1.24 -4.48
CA ARG A 129 -11.92 2.51 -3.79
C ARG A 129 -10.70 2.95 -2.97
N ARG A 130 -10.00 2.04 -2.29
CA ARG A 130 -8.81 2.36 -1.50
C ARG A 130 -7.60 2.59 -2.40
N ASP A 131 -7.43 1.82 -3.46
CA ASP A 131 -6.38 2.02 -4.44
C ASP A 131 -6.65 3.33 -5.20
N ALA A 132 -7.90 3.64 -5.55
CA ALA A 132 -8.25 4.96 -6.08
C ALA A 132 -8.01 6.09 -5.06
N VAL A 133 -8.30 5.90 -3.77
CA VAL A 133 -8.05 6.90 -2.72
C VAL A 133 -6.57 7.08 -2.43
N ILE A 134 -5.78 6.01 -2.45
CA ILE A 134 -4.31 6.02 -2.27
C ILE A 134 -3.64 6.64 -3.49
N VAL A 135 -4.05 6.25 -4.71
CA VAL A 135 -3.61 6.88 -5.95
C VAL A 135 -4.02 8.35 -5.99
N THR A 136 -5.23 8.71 -5.55
CA THR A 136 -5.64 10.11 -5.46
C THR A 136 -4.82 10.87 -4.41
N GLY A 137 -4.43 10.22 -3.31
CA GLY A 137 -3.55 10.79 -2.28
C GLY A 137 -2.13 11.06 -2.78
N PHE A 138 -1.46 10.04 -3.35
CA PHE A 138 -0.11 10.19 -3.92
C PHE A 138 -0.10 11.08 -5.18
N ALA A 139 -1.10 10.94 -6.06
CA ALA A 139 -1.25 11.84 -7.19
C ALA A 139 -1.50 13.27 -6.73
N LYS A 140 -2.24 13.50 -5.64
CA LYS A 140 -2.40 14.85 -5.09
C LYS A 140 -1.08 15.43 -4.60
N ILE A 141 -0.25 14.65 -3.90
CA ILE A 141 1.09 15.10 -3.47
C ILE A 141 1.92 15.54 -4.69
N VAL A 142 1.96 14.73 -5.74
CA VAL A 142 2.71 15.03 -6.97
C VAL A 142 2.10 16.17 -7.79
N LEU A 143 0.77 16.31 -7.79
CA LEU A 143 0.09 17.40 -8.48
C LEU A 143 0.33 18.76 -7.82
N ASP A 144 0.55 18.78 -6.50
CA ASP A 144 0.92 19.97 -5.75
C ASP A 144 2.43 20.32 -5.89
N MET A 145 3.25 19.41 -6.44
CA MET A 145 4.67 19.67 -6.75
C MET A 145 4.82 20.45 -8.05
N GLU A 146 5.74 21.42 -8.05
CA GLU A 146 6.22 22.07 -9.28
C GLU A 146 7.24 21.15 -9.95
N GLY A 147 6.92 20.67 -11.16
CA GLY A 147 7.78 19.72 -11.87
C GLY A 147 8.86 20.44 -12.68
N ASP A 148 10.11 19.97 -12.60
CA ASP A 148 11.21 20.44 -13.45
C ASP A 148 11.01 19.92 -14.88
N ARG A 149 10.67 20.83 -15.80
CA ARG A 149 10.38 20.49 -17.19
C ARG A 149 11.62 19.97 -17.92
N ASP A 150 12.77 20.57 -17.69
CA ASP A 150 14.01 20.22 -18.41
C ASP A 150 14.53 18.86 -17.93
N TYR A 151 14.37 18.57 -16.64
CA TYR A 151 14.61 17.22 -16.12
C TYR A 151 13.59 16.21 -16.67
N GLY A 152 12.32 16.60 -16.81
CA GLY A 152 11.29 15.78 -17.43
C GLY A 152 11.60 15.43 -18.88
N GLU A 153 12.13 16.37 -19.65
CA GLU A 153 12.61 16.17 -21.02
C GLU A 153 13.76 15.16 -21.08
N TYR A 154 14.71 15.25 -20.16
CA TYR A 154 15.80 14.27 -20.04
C TYR A 154 15.28 12.85 -19.78
N LEU A 155 14.36 12.69 -18.82
CA LEU A 155 13.75 11.39 -18.50
C LEU A 155 12.85 10.85 -19.63
N ALA A 156 12.23 11.74 -20.41
CA ALA A 156 11.31 11.38 -21.48
C ALA A 156 11.97 10.55 -22.59
N GLY A 157 13.30 10.62 -22.75
CA GLY A 157 14.06 9.82 -23.72
C GLY A 157 13.77 8.32 -23.63
N GLU A 158 13.51 7.83 -22.41
CA GLU A 158 13.17 6.44 -22.14
C GLU A 158 11.72 6.06 -22.49
N CYS A 159 10.82 7.04 -22.48
CA CYS A 159 9.40 6.87 -22.75
C CYS A 159 9.14 6.90 -24.27
N VAL A 160 9.89 7.74 -24.98
CA VAL A 160 9.71 7.94 -26.43
C VAL A 160 10.28 6.82 -27.29
N THR A 161 10.92 5.81 -26.67
CA THR A 161 11.25 4.54 -27.36
C THR A 161 10.01 3.78 -27.80
N CYS A 162 8.87 4.05 -27.15
CA CYS A 162 7.59 3.38 -27.37
C CYS A 162 6.49 4.41 -27.67
N HIS A 163 6.39 5.45 -26.86
CA HIS A 163 5.38 6.50 -27.03
C HIS A 163 5.86 7.56 -28.01
N GLN A 164 5.21 7.68 -29.17
CA GLN A 164 5.71 8.55 -30.23
C GLN A 164 5.75 10.02 -29.77
N ALA A 165 6.90 10.69 -29.95
CA ALA A 165 7.10 12.09 -29.56
C ALA A 165 6.19 13.06 -30.34
N SER A 166 5.73 12.66 -31.55
CA SER A 166 4.72 13.38 -32.33
C SER A 166 3.32 13.33 -31.72
N GLY A 167 3.08 12.47 -30.73
CA GLY A 167 1.76 12.21 -30.19
C GLY A 167 0.89 11.28 -31.05
N HIS A 168 1.47 10.67 -32.09
CA HIS A 168 0.80 9.62 -32.86
C HIS A 168 0.56 8.37 -32.00
N ALA A 169 -0.58 7.70 -32.23
CA ALA A 169 -0.94 6.48 -31.52
C ALA A 169 -1.18 5.33 -32.51
N ASP A 170 -0.24 4.37 -32.55
CA ASP A 170 -0.34 3.13 -33.31
C ASP A 170 0.09 1.96 -32.41
N GLY A 171 -0.89 1.24 -31.86
CA GLY A 171 -0.69 0.17 -30.88
C GLY A 171 -0.19 0.63 -29.49
N ILE A 172 0.54 1.74 -29.42
CA ILE A 172 1.05 2.36 -28.19
C ILE A 172 0.39 3.74 -28.04
N PRO A 173 -0.28 4.03 -26.91
CA PRO A 173 -1.04 5.26 -26.76
C PRO A 173 -0.15 6.49 -26.69
N SER A 174 -0.66 7.61 -27.18
CA SER A 174 0.00 8.90 -27.02
C SER A 174 0.01 9.34 -25.55
N ILE A 175 1.13 9.92 -25.14
CA ILE A 175 1.30 10.59 -23.84
C ILE A 175 1.61 12.08 -24.00
N VAL A 176 1.66 12.57 -25.24
CA VAL A 176 1.94 13.96 -25.58
C VAL A 176 0.66 14.77 -25.39
N GLY A 177 0.75 15.90 -24.68
CA GLY A 177 -0.38 16.82 -24.46
C GLY A 177 -1.49 16.27 -23.57
N VAL A 178 -1.29 15.11 -22.93
CA VAL A 178 -2.29 14.58 -22.00
C VAL A 178 -2.33 15.44 -20.73
N PRO A 179 -3.51 15.64 -20.11
CA PRO A 179 -3.62 16.47 -18.91
C PRO A 179 -2.68 15.99 -17.80
N ARG A 180 -1.96 16.91 -17.15
CA ARG A 180 -1.01 16.61 -16.04
C ARG A 180 -1.61 15.67 -15.00
N ALA A 181 -2.85 15.94 -14.56
CA ALA A 181 -3.57 15.11 -13.60
C ALA A 181 -3.82 13.67 -14.09
N TYR A 182 -4.15 13.52 -15.37
CA TYR A 182 -4.36 12.20 -15.97
C TYR A 182 -3.05 11.42 -16.07
N PHE A 183 -1.96 12.07 -16.51
CA PHE A 183 -0.64 11.47 -16.61
C PHE A 183 -0.15 10.93 -15.26
N VAL A 184 -0.16 11.79 -14.22
CA VAL A 184 0.26 11.44 -12.87
C VAL A 184 -0.57 10.27 -12.33
N LYS A 185 -1.90 10.35 -12.44
CA LYS A 185 -2.81 9.28 -12.02
C LYS A 185 -2.47 7.96 -12.73
N ALA A 186 -2.30 7.98 -14.04
CA ALA A 186 -2.01 6.77 -14.82
C ALA A 186 -0.70 6.10 -14.39
N LEU A 187 0.38 6.88 -14.14
CA LEU A 187 1.65 6.30 -13.68
C LEU A 187 1.52 5.66 -12.30
N PHE A 188 0.80 6.30 -11.38
CA PHE A 188 0.52 5.70 -10.07
C PHE A 188 -0.38 4.46 -10.16
N GLU A 189 -1.38 4.46 -11.04
CA GLU A 189 -2.21 3.27 -11.28
C GLU A 189 -1.40 2.09 -11.84
N TYR A 190 -0.43 2.34 -12.72
CA TYR A 190 0.48 1.29 -13.18
C TYR A 190 1.42 0.81 -12.07
N LYS A 191 1.99 1.73 -11.27
CA LYS A 191 2.91 1.41 -10.17
C LYS A 191 2.22 0.64 -9.04
N SER A 192 0.93 0.89 -8.82
CA SER A 192 0.07 0.22 -7.83
C SER A 192 -0.73 -0.96 -8.39
N ASN A 193 -0.56 -1.29 -9.67
CA ASN A 193 -1.27 -2.39 -10.34
C ASN A 193 -2.81 -2.23 -10.44
N ILE A 194 -3.35 -1.02 -10.23
CA ILE A 194 -4.76 -0.71 -10.55
C ILE A 194 -4.97 -0.75 -12.06
N ARG A 195 -4.05 -0.13 -12.81
CA ARG A 195 -4.04 -0.19 -14.26
C ARG A 195 -3.03 -1.24 -14.68
N THR A 196 -3.49 -2.23 -15.43
CA THR A 196 -2.71 -3.41 -15.76
C THR A 196 -2.05 -3.27 -17.14
N ASN A 197 -0.72 -3.32 -17.19
CA ASN A 197 0.08 -3.54 -18.39
C ASN A 197 1.51 -3.87 -17.95
N GLU A 198 2.02 -5.07 -18.29
CA GLU A 198 3.32 -5.54 -17.78
C GLU A 198 4.50 -4.67 -18.23
N VAL A 199 4.46 -4.14 -19.46
CA VAL A 199 5.51 -3.24 -19.96
C VAL A 199 5.51 -1.95 -19.15
N MET A 200 4.35 -1.31 -18.97
CA MET A 200 4.27 -0.05 -18.25
C MET A 200 4.58 -0.20 -16.77
N LYS A 201 4.21 -1.32 -16.12
CA LYS A 201 4.62 -1.60 -14.74
C LYS A 201 6.14 -1.56 -14.58
N LEU A 202 6.87 -2.22 -15.48
CA LEU A 202 8.33 -2.23 -15.47
C LEU A 202 8.91 -0.83 -15.72
N ARG A 203 8.27 -0.02 -16.57
CA ARG A 203 8.73 1.36 -16.82
C ARG A 203 8.54 2.29 -15.63
N VAL A 204 7.45 2.14 -14.87
CA VAL A 204 7.12 3.06 -13.76
C VAL A 204 7.61 2.60 -12.39
N ALA A 205 8.05 1.34 -12.27
CA ALA A 205 8.43 0.73 -10.99
C ALA A 205 9.48 1.56 -10.24
N ASN A 206 10.47 2.11 -10.96
CA ASN A 206 11.60 2.84 -10.38
C ASN A 206 11.45 4.37 -10.38
N LEU A 207 10.35 4.92 -10.92
CA LEU A 207 10.15 6.37 -10.93
C LEU A 207 9.85 6.88 -9.51
N ALA A 208 10.59 7.89 -9.08
CA ALA A 208 10.32 8.67 -7.88
C ALA A 208 9.15 9.66 -8.14
N ASN A 209 8.64 10.26 -7.06
CA ASN A 209 7.54 11.23 -7.16
C ASN A 209 7.97 12.48 -7.95
N GLU A 210 9.22 12.90 -7.78
CA GLU A 210 9.88 13.99 -8.48
C GLU A 210 10.01 13.69 -9.98
N ASP A 211 10.37 12.46 -10.35
CA ASP A 211 10.44 12.01 -11.74
C ASP A 211 9.07 12.07 -12.41
N ILE A 212 8.02 11.61 -11.70
CA ILE A 212 6.64 11.66 -12.18
C ILE A 212 6.20 13.12 -12.34
N ALA A 213 6.53 14.01 -11.39
CA ALA A 213 6.20 15.44 -11.47
C ALA A 213 6.86 16.13 -12.67
N ALA A 214 8.14 15.80 -12.92
CA ALA A 214 8.96 16.31 -14.01
C ALA A 214 8.47 15.81 -15.37
N LEU A 215 8.29 14.50 -15.53
CA LEU A 215 7.70 13.88 -16.73
C LEU A 215 6.31 14.45 -17.03
N ALA A 216 5.47 14.64 -16.01
CA ALA A 216 4.15 15.23 -16.18
C ALA A 216 4.23 16.71 -16.59
N ALA A 217 5.20 17.48 -16.10
CA ALA A 217 5.42 18.87 -16.51
C ALA A 217 5.85 18.96 -17.98
N TYR A 218 6.75 18.06 -18.39
CA TYR A 218 7.20 17.96 -19.78
C TYR A 218 6.07 17.54 -20.72
N PHE A 219 5.52 16.33 -20.58
CA PHE A 219 4.58 15.76 -21.54
C PHE A 219 3.25 16.51 -21.65
N SER A 220 2.76 17.10 -20.56
CA SER A 220 1.52 17.91 -20.62
C SER A 220 1.72 19.29 -21.26
N SER A 221 2.98 19.74 -21.42
CA SER A 221 3.31 21.00 -22.10
C SER A 221 3.46 20.86 -23.61
N LEU A 222 3.52 19.63 -24.12
CA LEU A 222 3.68 19.37 -25.55
C LEU A 222 2.34 19.38 -26.28
N GLU A 223 2.35 19.82 -27.53
CA GLU A 223 1.21 19.72 -28.44
C GLU A 223 1.43 18.53 -29.39
N PRO A 224 0.40 17.70 -29.67
CA PRO A 224 0.49 16.68 -30.71
C PRO A 224 0.69 17.31 -32.09
N GLU A 225 1.51 16.67 -32.93
CA GLU A 225 1.82 17.09 -34.31
C GLU A 225 0.88 16.47 -35.35
#